data_AF-A0A5J5DAH3-F1
#
_entry.id   AF-A0A5J5DAH3-F1
#
_cell.length_a   1.000
_cell.length_b   1.000
_cell.length_c   1.000
_cell.angle_alpha   90.00
_cell.angle_beta   90.00
_cell.angle_gamma   90.00
#
_symmetry.space_group_name_H-M   'P 1'
#
loop_
_entity.id
_entity.type
_entity.pdbx_description
1 polymer ?
#
loop_
_entity_poly.entity_id
_entity_poly.type
_entity_poly.pdbx_seq_one_letter_code
_entity_poly.pdbx_strand_id
1 'polypeptide(L)'
;FGLKLKTPCTTTSDTVCEPLEGFYCTYPIEDNCVVAEKHSSCQPGQYISQKGTAVRDTECSDCSDGTFSDGTLFPSCQPHTHTFQIMNICIKKHTSC
;
A
#
# COMPACT_ATOMS: atom_id res chain seq x y z
N PHE A 1 0.92 -16.82 5.58
CA PHE A 1 0.25 -17.29 4.35
C PHE A 1 -0.73 -16.22 3.92
N GLY A 2 -0.62 -15.73 2.68
CA GLY A 2 -1.40 -14.60 2.14
C GLY A 2 -2.51 -15.01 1.17
N LEU A 3 -2.97 -16.26 1.23
CA LEU A 3 -3.92 -16.86 0.29
C LEU A 3 -5.19 -17.31 1.01
N LYS A 4 -6.31 -17.31 0.28
CA LYS A 4 -7.60 -17.88 0.67
C LYS A 4 -8.13 -18.81 -0.42
N LEU A 5 -9.00 -19.73 0.00
CA LEU A 5 -9.70 -20.63 -0.90
C LEU A 5 -10.69 -19.84 -1.76
N LYS A 6 -10.53 -19.88 -3.08
CA LYS A 6 -11.51 -19.35 -4.05
C LYS A 6 -12.50 -20.43 -4.45
N THR A 7 -12.00 -21.62 -4.75
CA THR A 7 -12.83 -22.76 -5.19
C THR A 7 -12.26 -24.06 -4.60
N PRO A 8 -13.07 -24.88 -3.92
CA PRO A 8 -12.61 -26.18 -3.41
C PRO A 8 -12.26 -27.12 -4.55
N CYS A 9 -11.38 -28.09 -4.28
CA CYS A 9 -11.14 -29.18 -5.21
C CYS A 9 -12.41 -30.03 -5.43
N THR A 10 -12.45 -30.67 -6.59
CA THR A 10 -13.45 -31.69 -6.94
C THR A 10 -12.73 -33.01 -7.27
N THR A 11 -13.47 -34.04 -7.67
CA THR A 11 -12.87 -35.31 -8.13
C THR A 11 -12.06 -35.16 -9.42
N THR A 12 -12.24 -34.07 -10.16
CA THR A 12 -11.61 -33.84 -11.48
C THR A 12 -10.86 -32.52 -11.59
N SER A 13 -10.84 -31.69 -10.54
CA SER A 13 -10.19 -30.40 -10.56
C SER A 13 -9.52 -30.07 -9.24
N ASP A 14 -8.37 -29.42 -9.33
CA ASP A 14 -7.65 -28.94 -8.17
C ASP A 14 -8.36 -27.74 -7.51
N THR A 15 -7.93 -27.44 -6.30
CA THR A 15 -8.32 -26.25 -5.56
C THR A 15 -7.79 -24.99 -6.26
N VAL A 16 -8.62 -23.95 -6.33
CA VAL A 16 -8.21 -22.62 -6.75
C VAL A 16 -8.05 -21.72 -5.52
N CYS A 17 -6.89 -21.09 -5.41
CA CYS A 17 -6.54 -20.14 -4.37
C CYS A 17 -6.44 -18.73 -4.96
N GLU A 18 -6.81 -17.74 -4.15
CA GLU A 18 -6.63 -16.32 -4.47
C GLU A 18 -6.00 -15.57 -3.28
N PRO A 19 -5.42 -14.39 -3.49
CA PRO A 19 -4.86 -13.60 -2.40
C PRO A 19 -5.89 -13.20 -1.34
N LEU A 20 -5.45 -13.16 -0.08
CA LEU A 20 -6.19 -12.54 1.02
C LEU A 20 -6.29 -11.03 0.83
N GLU A 21 -7.25 -10.40 1.49
CA GLU A 21 -7.34 -8.94 1.51
C GLU A 21 -6.07 -8.34 2.12
N GLY A 22 -5.52 -7.32 1.45
CA GLY A 22 -4.22 -6.74 1.79
C GLY A 22 -3.02 -7.51 1.23
N PHE A 23 -3.23 -8.45 0.31
CA PHE A 23 -2.17 -9.18 -0.40
C PHE A 23 -2.39 -9.11 -1.92
N TYR A 24 -1.32 -9.29 -2.67
CA TYR A 24 -1.33 -9.43 -4.13
C TYR A 24 -0.58 -10.69 -4.56
N CYS A 25 -0.98 -11.26 -5.69
CA CYS A 25 -0.36 -12.45 -6.24
C CYS A 25 0.97 -12.12 -6.92
N THR A 26 2.05 -12.76 -6.49
CA THR A 26 3.38 -12.65 -7.13
C THR A 26 3.68 -13.82 -8.05
N TYR A 27 2.98 -14.95 -7.87
CA TYR A 27 3.11 -16.13 -8.71
C TYR A 27 1.75 -16.69 -9.14
N PRO A 28 1.13 -16.10 -10.19
CA PRO A 28 -0.11 -16.60 -10.77
C PRO A 28 0.15 -17.77 -11.73
N ILE A 29 -0.69 -18.81 -11.64
CA ILE A 29 -0.80 -19.90 -12.62
C ILE A 29 -2.26 -19.98 -13.06
N GLU A 30 -2.55 -19.61 -14.31
CA GLU A 30 -3.93 -19.54 -14.83
C GLU A 30 -4.83 -18.69 -13.92
N ASP A 31 -5.88 -19.28 -13.31
CA ASP A 31 -6.78 -18.60 -12.36
C ASP A 31 -6.41 -18.84 -10.88
N ASN A 32 -5.26 -19.47 -10.62
CA ASN A 32 -4.76 -19.81 -9.30
C ASN A 32 -3.60 -18.91 -8.88
N CYS A 33 -3.52 -18.59 -7.59
CA CYS A 33 -2.37 -17.93 -7.00
C CYS A 33 -1.60 -18.87 -6.05
N VAL A 34 -0.32 -19.08 -6.34
CA VAL A 34 0.54 -19.97 -5.54
C VAL A 34 1.30 -19.21 -4.45
N VAL A 35 1.67 -17.96 -4.74
CA VAL A 35 2.41 -17.10 -3.82
C VAL A 35 1.75 -15.72 -3.82
N ALA A 36 1.43 -15.25 -2.62
CA ALA A 36 0.90 -13.92 -2.40
C ALA A 36 1.71 -13.20 -1.34
N GLU A 37 2.01 -11.93 -1.60
CA GLU A 37 2.75 -11.04 -0.72
C GLU A 37 1.84 -9.94 -0.18
N LYS A 38 2.15 -9.47 1.02
CA LYS A 38 1.37 -8.39 1.65
C LYS A 38 1.59 -7.12 0.84
N HIS A 39 0.53 -6.33 0.69
CA HIS A 39 0.64 -5.01 0.10
C HIS A 39 1.64 -4.14 0.85
N SER A 40 2.47 -3.43 0.11
CA SER A 40 3.40 -2.45 0.64
C SER A 40 2.67 -1.32 1.36
N SER A 41 3.30 -0.82 2.43
CA SER A 41 2.87 0.39 3.13
C SER A 41 3.69 1.57 2.62
N CYS A 42 3.04 2.71 2.43
CA CYS A 42 3.73 3.94 2.05
C CYS A 42 4.52 4.50 3.23
N GLN A 43 5.66 5.12 2.94
CA GLN A 43 6.49 5.74 3.97
C GLN A 43 5.92 7.11 4.38
N PRO A 44 6.31 7.64 5.55
CA PRO A 44 6.05 9.04 5.87
C PRO A 44 6.54 9.97 4.76
N GLY A 45 5.73 10.96 4.41
CA GLY A 45 5.95 11.83 3.25
C GLY A 45 5.40 11.28 1.93
N GLN A 46 4.79 10.09 1.93
CA GLN A 46 4.15 9.50 0.75
C GLN A 46 2.66 9.23 0.99
N TYR A 47 1.88 9.23 -0.08
CA TYR A 47 0.48 8.85 -0.09
C TYR A 47 0.24 7.68 -1.05
N ILE A 48 -0.86 6.96 -0.84
CA ILE A 48 -1.29 5.91 -1.78
C ILE A 48 -1.82 6.56 -3.05
N SER A 49 -1.05 6.48 -4.13
CA SER A 49 -1.49 6.96 -5.45
C SER A 49 -2.35 5.91 -6.15
N GLN A 50 -2.04 4.63 -5.95
CA GLN A 50 -2.88 3.52 -6.40
C GLN A 50 -3.00 2.47 -5.30
N LYS A 51 -4.24 2.12 -4.94
CA LYS A 51 -4.51 1.08 -3.96
C LYS A 51 -4.11 -0.29 -4.55
N GLY A 52 -3.45 -1.12 -3.73
CA GLY A 52 -3.15 -2.50 -4.09
C GLY A 52 -4.41 -3.31 -4.42
N THR A 53 -4.25 -4.26 -5.34
CA THR A 53 -5.30 -5.19 -5.80
C THR A 53 -4.83 -6.63 -5.61
N ALA A 54 -5.65 -7.62 -5.96
CA ALA A 54 -5.24 -9.02 -5.92
C ALA A 54 -4.06 -9.34 -6.87
N VAL A 55 -3.74 -8.47 -7.84
CA VAL A 55 -2.69 -8.72 -8.84
C VAL A 55 -1.61 -7.65 -8.91
N ARG A 56 -1.77 -6.55 -8.15
CA ARG A 56 -0.81 -5.44 -8.12
C ARG A 56 -0.61 -4.98 -6.69
N ASP A 57 0.63 -4.65 -6.36
CA ASP A 57 0.95 -4.01 -5.09
C ASP A 57 0.39 -2.58 -5.01
N THR A 58 0.38 -2.02 -3.79
CA THR A 58 0.12 -0.61 -3.54
C THR A 58 1.23 0.23 -4.17
N GLU A 59 0.83 1.29 -4.88
CA GLU A 59 1.75 2.30 -5.42
C GLU A 59 1.71 3.56 -4.54
N CYS A 60 2.89 4.08 -4.22
CA CYS A 60 3.07 5.26 -3.40
C CYS A 60 3.65 6.40 -4.21
N SER A 61 3.25 7.62 -3.91
CA SER A 61 3.81 8.84 -4.49
C SER A 61 4.15 9.84 -3.41
N ASP A 62 5.16 10.67 -3.67
CA ASP A 62 5.63 11.65 -2.71
C ASP A 62 4.63 12.80 -2.56
N CYS A 63 4.50 13.32 -1.34
CA CYS A 63 3.71 14.51 -1.06
C CYS A 63 4.36 15.75 -1.67
N SER A 64 3.52 16.63 -2.23
CA SER A 64 3.95 17.94 -2.70
C SER A 64 4.40 18.83 -1.53
N ASP A 65 5.28 19.79 -1.82
CA ASP A 65 5.71 20.80 -0.86
C ASP A 65 4.50 21.47 -0.16
N GLY A 66 4.58 21.61 1.16
CA GLY A 66 3.48 22.16 1.95
C GLY A 66 2.41 21.14 2.35
N THR A 67 2.59 19.86 2.02
CA THR A 67 1.74 18.76 2.51
C THR A 67 2.56 17.63 3.15
N PHE A 68 1.96 16.86 4.07
CA PHE A 68 2.59 15.72 4.71
C PHE A 68 1.65 14.51 4.81
N SER A 69 2.26 13.34 4.98
CA SER A 69 1.60 12.09 5.33
C SER A 69 2.46 11.39 6.37
N ASP A 70 1.84 10.76 7.37
CA ASP A 70 2.53 9.96 8.40
C ASP A 70 2.79 8.51 7.93
N GLY A 71 2.56 8.21 6.64
CA GLY A 71 2.70 6.86 6.09
C GLY A 71 1.47 5.97 6.36
N THR A 72 0.36 6.55 6.79
CA THR A 72 -0.91 5.84 6.90
C THR A 72 -1.50 5.48 5.52
N LEU A 73 -2.45 4.55 5.52
CA LEU A 73 -3.16 4.07 4.31
C LEU A 73 -4.09 5.13 3.68
N PHE A 74 -3.90 6.42 3.98
CA PHE A 74 -4.74 7.47 3.41
C PHE A 74 -4.37 7.75 1.94
N PRO A 75 -5.36 8.02 1.08
CA PRO A 75 -5.14 8.25 -0.35
C PRO A 75 -4.63 9.67 -0.66
N SER A 76 -4.32 10.50 0.34
CA SER A 76 -3.94 11.89 0.13
C SER A 76 -3.08 12.46 1.24
N CYS A 77 -2.14 13.32 0.87
CA CYS A 77 -1.38 14.14 1.82
C CYS A 77 -2.26 15.21 2.47
N GLN A 78 -2.01 15.49 3.74
CA GLN A 78 -2.67 16.55 4.49
C GLN A 78 -1.87 17.86 4.35
N PRO A 79 -2.52 19.02 4.22
CA PRO A 79 -1.80 20.29 4.23
C PRO A 79 -1.09 20.46 5.57
N HIS A 80 0.14 20.96 5.54
CA HIS A 80 0.72 21.55 6.72
C HIS A 80 -0.18 22.73 7.10
N THR A 81 -0.80 22.69 8.28
CA THR A 81 -1.57 23.82 8.78
C THR A 81 -0.65 25.00 9.00
N HIS A 82 -0.57 25.87 7.99
CA HIS A 82 -0.02 27.22 8.04
C HIS A 82 -0.96 28.15 8.85
N THR A 83 -1.32 27.76 10.07
CA THR A 83 -1.88 28.74 11.02
C THR A 83 -0.74 29.27 11.87
N PHE A 84 -0.38 30.51 11.54
CA PHE A 84 0.56 31.41 12.19
C PHE A 84 2.01 31.32 11.71
N GLN A 85 2.29 32.23 10.78
CA GLN A 85 3.57 32.85 10.51
C GLN A 85 4.15 33.51 11.76
N ILE A 86 4.43 32.76 12.84
CA ILE A 86 5.26 33.22 13.95
C ILE A 86 5.94 31.97 14.56
N MET A 87 7.27 32.01 14.65
CA MET A 87 8.17 31.04 15.29
C MET A 87 8.56 29.78 14.50
N ASN A 88 9.58 29.95 13.64
CA ASN A 88 10.82 29.14 13.56
C ASN A 88 10.84 27.74 14.21
N ILE A 89 9.90 26.85 13.87
CA ILE A 89 10.00 25.43 14.25
C ILE A 89 9.67 24.61 13.00
N CYS A 90 10.62 24.56 12.07
CA CYS A 90 10.80 23.37 11.25
C CYS A 90 11.00 22.21 12.22
N ILE A 91 9.94 21.45 12.50
CA ILE A 91 10.06 20.15 13.18
C ILE A 91 10.83 19.27 12.19
N LYS A 92 12.16 19.25 12.37
CA LYS A 92 13.11 18.48 11.55
C LYS A 92 12.56 17.07 11.32
N LYS A 93 12.71 16.54 10.11
CA LYS A 93 13.84 15.66 9.74
C LYS A 93 13.60 15.12 8.32
N HIS A 94 14.52 14.95 7.38
CA HIS A 94 15.98 14.90 7.27
C HIS A 94 16.29 15.51 5.86
N THR A 95 17.13 16.54 5.65
CA THR A 95 18.59 16.44 5.55
C THR A 95 19.18 17.84 5.28
N SER A 96 20.23 18.16 6.04
CA SER A 96 21.16 19.30 5.99
C SER A 96 20.66 20.74 6.22
N CYS A 97 21.23 21.35 7.27
CA CYS A 97 21.51 22.79 7.32
C CYS A 97 22.42 23.21 6.15
#